data_AF-A0A0X3TEP4-F1
#
_entry.id   AF-A0A0X3TEP4-F1
#
_cell.length_a   1.000
_cell.length_b   1.000
_cell.length_c   1.000
_cell.angle_alpha   90.00
_cell.angle_beta   90.00
_cell.angle_gamma   90.00
#
_symmetry.space_group_name_H-M   'P 1'
#
loop_
_entity.id
_entity.type
_entity.pdbx_description
1 polymer ?
#
loop_
_entity_poly.entity_id
_entity_poly.type
_entity_poly.pdbx_seq_one_letter_code
_entity_poly.pdbx_strand_id
1 'polypeptide(L)'
;MEIGSKEHKQLLMKGILKIALKTIFLGWVLGVLLMVPSFIRENTFSIGLSYAGQTIIWIALIYALAIAYKKYRQTFGALKNGAND
;
A
#
# COMPACT_ATOMS: atom_id res chain seq x y z
N MET A 1 -18.10 -21.95 -2.87
CA MET A 1 -18.27 -20.78 -1.99
C MET A 1 -19.36 -19.92 -2.56
N GLU A 2 -20.42 -19.66 -1.81
CA GLU A 2 -21.44 -18.69 -2.21
C GLU A 2 -20.85 -17.27 -2.19
N ILE A 3 -21.14 -16.52 -3.25
CA ILE A 3 -20.72 -15.13 -3.38
C ILE A 3 -21.43 -14.33 -2.27
N GLY A 4 -20.65 -13.66 -1.42
CA GLY A 4 -21.18 -12.87 -0.30
C GLY A 4 -21.19 -13.57 1.07
N SER A 5 -20.76 -14.84 1.16
CA SER A 5 -20.59 -15.52 2.45
C SER A 5 -19.52 -14.82 3.33
N LYS A 6 -19.60 -15.00 4.66
CA LYS A 6 -18.63 -14.41 5.60
C LYS A 6 -17.18 -14.78 5.27
N GLU A 7 -16.94 -16.03 4.87
CA GLU A 7 -15.61 -16.51 4.46
C GLU A 7 -15.12 -15.83 3.19
N HIS A 8 -15.99 -15.62 2.20
CA HIS A 8 -15.63 -14.92 0.97
C HIS A 8 -15.18 -13.48 1.24
N LYS A 9 -15.89 -12.77 2.14
CA LYS A 9 -15.51 -11.41 2.57
C LYS A 9 -14.17 -11.38 3.31
N GLN A 10 -13.90 -12.39 4.15
CA GLN A 10 -12.62 -12.51 4.86
C GLN A 10 -11.44 -12.77 3.91
N LEU A 11 -11.61 -13.63 2.91
CA LEU A 11 -10.59 -13.88 1.89
C LEU A 11 -10.28 -12.62 1.08
N LEU A 12 -11.31 -11.87 0.66
CA LEU A 12 -11.15 -10.59 -0.03
C LEU A 12 -10.38 -9.58 0.83
N MET A 13 -10.71 -9.46 2.12
CA MET A 13 -10.00 -8.58 3.05
C MET A 13 -8.53 -8.95 3.18
N LYS A 14 -8.24 -10.26 3.39
CA LYS A 14 -6.86 -10.76 3.48
C LYS A 14 -6.07 -10.45 2.20
N GLY A 15 -6.70 -10.59 1.03
CA GLY A 15 -6.10 -10.26 -0.25
C GLY A 15 -5.76 -8.77 -0.38
N ILE A 16 -6.70 -7.88 -0.04
CA ILE A 16 -6.48 -6.43 -0.05
C ILE A 16 -5.32 -6.05 0.88
N LEU A 17 -5.33 -6.58 2.10
CA LEU A 17 -4.32 -6.27 3.12
C LEU A 17 -2.93 -6.79 2.70
N LYS A 18 -2.86 -8.01 2.17
CA LYS A 18 -1.61 -8.61 1.68
C LYS A 18 -0.99 -7.77 0.55
N ILE A 19 -1.79 -7.29 -0.38
CA ILE A 19 -1.30 -6.44 -1.48
C ILE A 19 -0.82 -5.10 -0.93
N ALA A 20 -1.61 -4.44 -0.07
CA ALA A 20 -1.24 -3.17 0.53
C ALA A 20 0.09 -3.26 1.30
N LEU A 21 0.26 -4.29 2.13
CA LEU A 21 1.50 -4.54 2.86
C LEU A 21 2.69 -4.78 1.93
N LYS A 22 2.52 -5.56 0.86
CA LYS A 22 3.58 -5.78 -0.13
C LYS A 22 3.99 -4.49 -0.85
N THR A 23 3.02 -3.64 -1.19
CA THR A 23 3.29 -2.34 -1.83
C THR A 23 4.05 -1.40 -0.90
N ILE A 24 3.64 -1.31 0.36
CA ILE A 24 4.36 -0.53 1.39
C ILE A 24 5.77 -1.07 1.57
N PHE A 25 5.93 -2.39 1.70
CA PHE A 25 7.23 -3.02 1.87
C PHE A 25 8.17 -2.74 0.69
N LEU A 26 7.67 -2.83 -0.54
CA LEU A 26 8.47 -2.56 -1.74
C LEU A 26 8.92 -1.08 -1.78
N GLY A 27 8.00 -0.14 -1.52
CA GLY A 27 8.34 1.27 -1.46
C GLY A 27 9.32 1.59 -0.33
N TRP A 28 9.18 0.93 0.82
CA TRP A 28 10.10 1.05 1.94
C TRP A 28 11.50 0.54 1.61
N VAL A 29 11.62 -0.66 1.05
CA VAL A 29 12.92 -1.23 0.66
C VAL A 29 13.63 -0.34 -0.37
N LEU A 30 12.92 0.11 -1.41
CA LEU A 30 13.50 0.99 -2.42
C LEU A 30 13.91 2.34 -1.83
N GLY A 31 13.05 2.93 -1.01
CA GLY A 31 13.32 4.23 -0.38
C GLY A 31 14.52 4.17 0.57
N VAL A 32 14.61 3.14 1.40
CA VAL A 32 15.75 2.92 2.30
C VAL A 32 17.03 2.69 1.52
N LEU A 33 16.98 1.89 0.44
CA LEU A 33 18.15 1.63 -0.40
C LEU A 33 18.70 2.91 -1.05
N LEU A 34 17.81 3.82 -1.46
CA LEU A 34 18.18 5.15 -1.96
C LEU A 34 18.78 6.06 -0.89
N MET A 35 18.43 5.87 0.38
CA MET A 35 18.99 6.62 1.50
C MET A 35 20.37 6.11 1.94
N VAL A 36 20.77 4.89 1.59
CA VAL A 36 22.06 4.29 2.00
C VAL A 36 23.26 5.22 1.75
N PRO A 37 23.41 5.88 0.58
CA PRO A 37 24.58 6.71 0.30
C PRO A 37 24.76 7.89 1.27
N SER A 38 23.68 8.46 1.82
CA SER A 38 23.79 9.58 2.77
C SER A 38 24.39 9.16 4.11
N PHE A 39 24.34 7.87 4.46
CA PHE A 39 25.00 7.35 5.66
C PHE A 39 26.50 7.11 5.46
N ILE A 40 26.96 7.00 4.21
CA ILE A 40 28.36 6.72 3.88
C ILE A 40 29.10 8.01 3.53
N ARG A 41 28.46 8.94 2.83
CA ARG A 41 29.03 10.23 2.43
C ARG A 41 27.97 11.31 2.47
N GLU A 42 28.28 12.42 3.11
CA GLU A 42 27.45 13.62 3.08
C GLU A 42 27.91 14.56 1.96
N ASN A 43 27.17 14.54 0.86
CA ASN A 43 27.30 15.50 -0.23
C ASN A 43 25.91 15.82 -0.81
N THR A 44 25.82 16.87 -1.63
CA THR A 44 24.54 17.32 -2.21
C THR A 44 23.80 16.21 -2.94
N PHE A 45 24.52 15.31 -3.63
CA PHE A 45 23.92 14.18 -4.34
C PHE A 45 23.29 13.15 -3.40
N SER A 46 24.01 12.75 -2.35
CA SER A 46 23.54 11.81 -1.33
C SER A 46 22.32 12.32 -0.55
N ILE A 47 22.28 13.63 -0.26
CA ILE A 47 21.14 14.29 0.38
C ILE A 47 19.93 14.27 -0.56
N GLY A 48 20.14 14.58 -1.85
CA GLY A 48 19.11 14.49 -2.87
C GLY A 48 18.52 13.08 -3.01
N LEU A 49 19.38 12.06 -3.01
CA LEU A 49 18.97 10.65 -3.01
C LEU A 49 18.16 10.29 -1.76
N SER A 50 18.55 10.80 -0.59
CA SER A 50 17.81 10.59 0.65
C SER A 50 16.40 11.19 0.58
N TYR A 51 16.25 12.43 0.09
CA TYR A 51 14.93 13.03 -0.14
C TYR A 51 14.09 12.27 -1.17
N ALA A 52 14.70 11.78 -2.25
CA ALA A 52 14.02 10.95 -3.24
C ALA A 52 13.54 9.63 -2.60
N GLY A 53 14.38 9.00 -1.78
CA GLY A 53 14.04 7.81 -1.02
C GLY A 53 12.86 8.04 -0.09
N GLN A 54 12.90 9.12 0.72
CA GLN A 54 11.80 9.53 1.60
C GLN A 54 10.50 9.75 0.82
N THR A 55 10.58 10.41 -0.34
CA THR A 55 9.43 10.70 -1.21
C THR A 55 8.79 9.41 -1.73
N ILE A 56 9.59 8.42 -2.15
CA ILE A 56 9.08 7.12 -2.59
C ILE A 56 8.34 6.40 -1.46
N ILE A 57 8.86 6.44 -0.22
CA ILE A 57 8.20 5.83 0.94
C ILE A 57 6.83 6.46 1.15
N TRP A 58 6.75 7.80 1.14
CA TRP A 58 5.49 8.52 1.32
C TRP A 58 4.48 8.22 0.20
N ILE A 59 4.92 8.26 -1.06
CA ILE A 59 4.06 7.97 -2.21
C ILE A 59 3.53 6.53 -2.13
N ALA A 60 4.39 5.55 -1.84
CA ALA A 60 3.99 4.15 -1.72
C ALA A 60 2.97 3.94 -0.60
N LEU A 61 3.16 4.60 0.55
CA LEU A 61 2.24 4.52 1.68
C LEU A 61 0.87 5.13 1.36
N ILE A 62 0.85 6.33 0.80
CA ILE A 62 -0.39 7.01 0.38
C ILE A 62 -1.10 6.18 -0.69
N TYR A 63 -0.37 5.68 -1.69
CA TYR A 63 -0.92 4.89 -2.78
C TYR A 63 -1.52 3.56 -2.29
N ALA A 64 -0.81 2.86 -1.40
CA ALA A 64 -1.29 1.60 -0.82
C ALA A 64 -2.58 1.81 -0.01
N LEU A 65 -2.64 2.87 0.81
CA LEU A 65 -3.84 3.24 1.55
C LEU A 65 -5.00 3.62 0.63
N ALA A 66 -4.73 4.41 -0.40
CA ALA A 66 -5.75 4.82 -1.38
C ALA A 66 -6.36 3.60 -2.10
N ILE A 67 -5.52 2.64 -2.53
CA ILE A 67 -6.00 1.40 -3.15
C ILE A 67 -6.77 0.53 -2.16
N ALA A 68 -6.24 0.36 -0.94
CA ALA A 68 -6.90 -0.44 0.09
C ALA A 68 -8.28 0.13 0.41
N TYR A 69 -8.38 1.45 0.60
CA TYR A 69 -9.64 2.14 0.84
C TYR A 69 -10.60 2.02 -0.34
N LYS A 70 -10.12 2.24 -1.58
CA LYS A 70 -10.95 2.10 -2.78
C LYS A 70 -11.51 0.69 -2.91
N LYS A 71 -10.68 -0.35 -2.73
CA LYS A 71 -11.10 -1.75 -2.78
C LYS A 71 -12.04 -2.12 -1.63
N TYR A 72 -11.77 -1.62 -0.43
CA TYR A 72 -12.66 -1.81 0.71
C TYR A 72 -14.04 -1.21 0.44
N ARG A 73 -14.08 0.05 -0.01
CA ARG A 73 -15.34 0.74 -0.32
C ARG A 73 -16.10 0.07 -1.45
N GLN A 74 -15.42 -0.38 -2.51
CA GLN A 74 -16.09 -1.08 -3.62
C GLN A 74 -16.64 -2.43 -3.17
N THR A 75 -15.85 -3.24 -2.47
CA THR A 75 -16.29 -4.57 -2.02
C THR A 75 -17.43 -4.45 -1.00
N PHE A 76 -17.28 -3.64 0.03
CA PHE A 76 -18.27 -3.56 1.13
C PHE A 76 -19.41 -2.58 0.84
N GLY A 77 -19.19 -1.56 0.02
CA GLY A 77 -20.24 -0.66 -0.45
C GLY A 77 -21.15 -1.31 -1.49
N ALA A 78 -20.62 -2.12 -2.41
CA ALA A 78 -21.47 -2.88 -3.35
C ALA A 78 -22.29 -3.97 -2.64
N LEU A 79 -21.70 -4.64 -1.64
CA LEU A 79 -22.41 -5.63 -0.82
C LEU A 79 -23.53 -5.04 0.06
N LYS A 80 -23.49 -3.73 0.36
CA LYS A 80 -24.57 -3.05 1.11
C LYS A 80 -25.79 -2.77 0.22
N ASN A 81 -25.59 -2.54 -1.08
CA ASN A 81 -26.67 -2.23 -2.02
C ASN A 81 -27.35 -3.49 -2.57
N GLY A 82 -26.62 -4.59 -2.78
CA GLY A 82 -27.21 -5.87 -3.22
C GLY A 82 -27.85 -6.72 -2.12
N ALA A 83 -28.07 -6.15 -0.93
CA ALA A 83 -28.81 -6.79 0.18
C ALA A 83 -30.22 -6.19 0.36
N ASN A 84 -30.59 -5.24 -0.52
CA ASN A 84 -31.89 -4.59 -0.55
C ASN A 84 -32.75 -5.04 -1.76
N ASP A 85 -32.26 -6.03 -2.52
CA ASP A 85 -32.97 -6.64 -3.64
C ASP A 85 -33.38 -8.07 -3.27
#